data_AF-A0A447QHV7-F1
#
_entry.id   AF-A0A447QHV7-F1
#
_cell.length_a   1.000
_cell.length_b   1.000
_cell.length_c   1.000
_cell.angle_alpha   90.00
_cell.angle_beta   90.00
_cell.angle_gamma   90.00
#
_symmetry.space_group_name_H-M   'P 1'
#
loop_
_entity.id
_entity.type
_entity.pdbx_description
1 polymer ?
#
loop_
_entity_poly.entity_id
_entity_poly.type
_entity_poly.pdbx_seq_one_letter_code
_entity_poly.pdbx_strand_id
1 'polypeptide(L)' 'MDLGALRATLVNPQMHYYFCGPVGFMQFVAKQLLEMGVDAERMHYECFGPHKVL' A
#
# COMPACT_ATOMS: atom_id res chain seq x y z
N MET A 1 -3.29 0.05 10.05
CA MET A 1 -3.21 -1.40 10.32
C MET A 1 -1.76 -1.81 10.24
N ASP A 2 -1.26 -2.58 11.21
CA ASP A 2 0.09 -3.15 11.21
C ASP A 2 0.12 -4.39 10.30
N LEU A 3 1.02 -4.40 9.31
CA LEU A 3 1.19 -5.49 8.35
C LEU A 3 2.26 -6.51 8.79
N GLY A 4 3.00 -6.25 9.87
CA GLY A 4 4.09 -7.09 10.33
C GLY A 4 3.68 -8.55 10.59
N ALA A 5 2.47 -8.76 11.14
CA ALA A 5 1.91 -10.09 11.35
C ALA A 5 1.65 -10.89 10.05
N LEU A 6 1.57 -10.21 8.91
CA LEU A 6 1.31 -10.80 7.59
C LEU A 6 2.57 -10.88 6.72
N ARG A 7 3.75 -10.53 7.25
CA ARG A 7 5.00 -10.48 6.45
C ARG A 7 5.27 -11.77 5.66
N ALA A 8 5.07 -12.92 6.29
CA ALA A 8 5.32 -14.22 5.65
C ALA A 8 4.43 -14.48 4.43
N THR A 9 3.21 -13.94 4.41
CA THR A 9 2.28 -14.10 3.29
C THR A 9 2.42 -12.99 2.26
N LEU A 10 2.83 -11.80 2.70
CA LEU A 10 2.97 -10.63 1.85
C LEU A 10 4.29 -10.60 1.08
N VAL A 11 5.39 -11.17 1.56
CA VAL A 11 6.69 -11.10 0.84
C VAL A 11 6.77 -12.16 -0.27
N ASN A 12 6.08 -11.90 -1.37
CA ASN A 12 6.16 -12.67 -2.62
C ASN A 12 6.70 -11.77 -3.76
N PRO A 13 7.78 -12.18 -4.46
CA PRO A 13 8.36 -11.38 -5.55
C PRO A 13 7.41 -11.02 -6.70
N GLN A 14 6.35 -11.80 -6.91
CA GLN A 14 5.39 -11.60 -8.00
C GLN A 14 4.09 -10.91 -7.54
N MET A 15 3.96 -10.59 -6.25
CA MET A 15 2.75 -9.99 -5.71
C MET A 15 2.69 -8.48 -6.00
N HIS A 16 1.51 -8.02 -6.38
CA HIS A 16 1.17 -6.61 -6.49
C HIS A 16 0.20 -6.23 -5.37
N TYR A 17 0.33 -5.00 -4.86
CA TYR A 17 -0.40 -4.51 -3.71
C TYR A 17 -1.28 -3.35 -4.15
N TYR A 18 -2.57 -3.45 -3.88
CA TYR A 18 -3.55 -2.42 -4.20
C TYR A 18 -4.20 -1.95 -2.90
N PHE A 19 -4.15 -0.65 -2.62
CA PHE A 19 -4.75 -0.08 -1.41
C PHE A 19 -5.33 1.30 -1.67
N CYS A 20 -6.42 1.62 -0.99
CA CYS A 20 -7.07 2.93 -1.04
C CYS A 20 -7.47 3.37 0.37
N GLY A 21 -7.67 4.67 0.57
CA GLY A 21 -8.15 5.22 1.83
C GLY A 21 -7.58 6.60 2.16
N PRO A 22 -7.64 7.03 3.43
CA PRO A 22 -7.04 8.29 3.86
C PRO A 22 -5.53 8.32 3.56
N VAL A 23 -5.02 9.48 3.16
CA VAL A 23 -3.60 9.64 2.78
C VAL A 23 -2.64 9.09 3.84
N GLY A 24 -2.87 9.42 5.11
CA GLY A 24 -2.02 8.93 6.20
C GLY A 24 -2.05 7.41 6.38
N PHE A 25 -3.20 6.77 6.12
CA PHE A 25 -3.30 5.31 6.14
C PHE A 25 -2.51 4.69 4.98
N MET A 26 -2.67 5.23 3.77
CA MET A 26 -1.97 4.72 2.59
C MET A 26 -0.44 4.91 2.71
N GLN A 27 0.01 6.05 3.23
CA GLN A 27 1.42 6.29 3.54
C GLN A 27 1.96 5.28 4.56
N PHE A 28 1.17 4.96 5.59
CA PHE A 28 1.55 3.97 6.61
C PHE A 28 1.63 2.54 6.04
N VAL A 29 0.74 2.16 5.12
CA VAL A 29 0.80 0.88 4.41
C VAL A 29 2.02 0.81 3.49
N ALA A 30 2.23 1.82 2.65
CA ALA A 30 3.35 1.87 1.71
C ALA A 30 4.71 1.78 2.41
N LYS A 31 4.87 2.51 3.53
CA LYS A 31 6.10 2.45 4.34
C LYS A 31 6.42 1.04 4.82
N GLN A 32 5.43 0.33 5.36
CA GLN A 32 5.64 -1.04 5.86
C GLN A 32 6.00 -2.01 4.73
N LEU A 33 5.38 -1.88 3.55
CA LEU A 33 5.74 -2.72 2.39
C LEU A 33 7.16 -2.45 1.88
N LEU A 34 7.59 -1.18 1.86
CA LEU A 34 8.97 -0.80 1.52
C LEU A 34 9.98 -1.40 2.50
N GLU A 35 9.69 -1.34 3.81
CA GLU A 35 10.52 -1.95 4.85
C GLU A 35 10.58 -3.49 4.73
N MET A 36 9.57 -4.11 4.11
CA MET A 36 9.56 -5.55 3.79
C MET A 36 10.31 -5.89 2.50
N GLY A 37 10.84 -4.90 1.76
CA GLY A 37 11.59 -5.10 0.52
C GLY A 37 10.71 -5.23 -0.74
N VAL A 38 9.48 -4.72 -0.68
CA VAL A 38 8.61 -4.63 -1.85
C VAL A 38 8.98 -3.40 -2.68
N ASP A 39 9.12 -3.56 -3.99
CA ASP A 39 9.42 -2.44 -4.90
C ASP A 39 8.21 -1.53 -5.09
N ALA A 40 8.47 -0.23 -5.20
CA ALA A 40 7.43 0.78 -5.40
C ALA A 40 6.59 0.54 -6.68
N GLU A 41 7.18 -0.04 -7.73
CA GLU A 41 6.49 -0.40 -8.97
C GLU A 41 5.36 -1.44 -8.78
N ARG A 42 5.38 -2.17 -7.65
CA ARG A 42 4.38 -3.17 -7.30
C ARG A 42 3.31 -2.64 -6.37
N MET A 43 3.40 -1.38 -5.93
CA MET A 43 2.44 -0.73 -5.04
C MET A 43 1.55 0.24 -5.82
N HIS A 44 0.26 -0.03 -5.84
CA HIS A 44 -0.76 0.74 -6.53
C HIS A 44 -1.74 1.31 -5.51
N TYR A 45 -2.02 2.61 -5.61
CA TYR A 45 -2.94 3.23 -4.69
C TYR A 45 -3.79 4.30 -5.34
N GLU A 46 -4.99 4.46 -4.80
CA GLU A 46 -5.95 5.47 -5.23
C GLU A 46 -6.41 6.30 -4.04
N CYS A 47 -6.31 7.62 -4.19
CA CYS A 47 -6.83 8.57 -3.23
C CYS A 47 -8.34 8.72 -3.41
N PHE A 48 -9.12 8.32 -2.41
CA PHE A 48 -10.55 8.64 -2.34
C PHE A 48 -10.71 10.12 -1.93
N GLY A 49 -10.59 11.02 -2.90
CA GLY A 49 -10.98 12.42 -2.81
C GLY A 49 -12.19 12.70 -3.70
N PRO A 50 -13.00 13.73 -3.42
CA PRO A 50 -14.13 14.02 -4.28
C PRO A 50 -13.62 14.31 -5.70
N HIS A 51 -14.17 13.61 -6.69
CA HIS A 51 -14.29 14.16 -8.04
C HIS A 51 -15.14 15.43 -7.90
N LYS A 52 -14.54 16.55 -7.51
CA LYS A 52 -15.10 17.85 -7.85
C LYS A 52 -14.88 18.00 -9.35
N VAL A 53 -15.85 17.50 -10.11
CA VAL A 53 -16.19 18.11 -11.40
C VAL A 53 -16.49 19.57 -11.05
N LEU A 54 -15.57 20.47 -11.41
CA LEU A 54 -15.90 21.89 -11.57
C LEU A 54 -16.81 22.03 -12.79
#